data_AF-A0A945IP42-F1
#
_entry.id   AF-A0A945IP42-F1
#
_cell.length_a   1.000
_cell.length_b   1.000
_cell.length_c   1.000
_cell.angle_alpha   90.00
_cell.angle_beta   90.00
_cell.angle_gamma   90.00
#
_symmetry.space_group_name_H-M   'P 1'
#
loop_
_entity.id
_entity.type
_entity.pdbx_description
1 polymer ?
#
loop_
_entity_poly.entity_id
_entity_poly.type
_entity_poly.pdbx_seq_one_letter_code
_entity_poly.pdbx_strand_id
1 'polypeptide(L)'
;MNKRGRVSVFAALLVAGALMAPAVNAHQGVNLNERDRTPARGPLLVDGTVSFAVRADLSRGDRRGFRFQLDDGDTLAVQLLIVDEAPANRLRSSALPRVTVTDPSGKVTRMVIGERTEFYEPYGGTNYLYLSRIKKRAVAGTYKVRMTGRDLNSVETVVSVGYREVRGEVRE
;
A
#
# COMPACT_ATOMS: atom_id res chain seq x y z
N MET A 1 23.57 -57.12 -47.77
CA MET A 1 23.49 -57.55 -46.36
C MET A 1 24.02 -56.40 -45.52
N ASN A 2 23.33 -55.75 -44.57
CA ASN A 2 22.20 -56.15 -43.73
C ASN A 2 21.33 -54.93 -43.36
N LYS A 3 20.02 -55.14 -43.35
CA LYS A 3 19.00 -54.30 -42.71
C LYS A 3 19.16 -54.33 -41.19
N ARG A 4 18.79 -53.24 -40.52
CA ARG A 4 18.13 -53.09 -39.19
C ARG A 4 18.48 -51.68 -38.68
N GLY A 5 17.59 -50.84 -38.18
CA GLY A 5 16.18 -50.93 -37.86
C GLY A 5 15.68 -49.50 -37.57
N ARG A 6 14.38 -49.28 -37.74
CA ARG A 6 13.68 -48.01 -37.53
C ARG A 6 13.52 -47.71 -36.04
N VAL A 7 13.69 -46.46 -35.65
CA VAL A 7 12.88 -45.84 -34.58
C VAL A 7 12.57 -44.41 -35.01
N SER A 8 11.35 -44.16 -35.49
CA SER A 8 10.82 -42.81 -35.65
C SER A 8 10.28 -42.37 -34.30
N VAL A 9 10.93 -41.41 -33.66
CA VAL A 9 10.39 -40.70 -32.49
C VAL A 9 9.59 -39.52 -33.01
N PHE A 10 8.27 -39.61 -32.93
CA PHE A 10 7.40 -38.43 -33.08
C PHE A 10 7.51 -37.61 -31.79
N ALA A 11 8.25 -36.50 -31.84
CA ALA A 11 8.22 -35.49 -30.79
C ALA A 11 6.98 -34.60 -31.01
N ALA A 12 5.93 -34.82 -30.22
CA ALA A 12 4.81 -33.89 -30.12
C ALA A 12 5.28 -32.68 -29.28
N LEU A 13 5.50 -31.54 -29.94
CA LEU A 13 5.74 -30.26 -29.26
C LEU A 13 4.41 -29.77 -28.66
N LEU A 14 4.20 -30.00 -27.37
CA LEU A 14 3.20 -29.27 -26.57
C LEU A 14 3.80 -27.91 -26.22
N VAL A 15 3.51 -26.90 -27.04
CA VAL A 15 3.71 -25.50 -26.63
C VAL A 15 2.57 -25.15 -25.68
N ALA A 16 2.80 -25.35 -24.38
CA ALA A 16 1.94 -24.81 -23.34
C ALA A 16 2.10 -23.28 -23.36
N GLY A 17 1.16 -22.59 -24.00
CA GLY A 17 1.01 -21.14 -23.86
C GLY A 17 0.73 -20.83 -22.40
N ALA A 18 1.73 -20.33 -21.68
CA ALA A 18 1.51 -19.71 -20.39
C ALA A 18 0.64 -18.47 -20.63
N LEU A 19 -0.67 -18.61 -20.43
CA LEU A 19 -1.56 -17.49 -20.20
C LEU A 19 -1.05 -16.79 -18.94
N MET A 20 -0.21 -15.76 -19.12
CA MET A 20 0.01 -14.77 -18.08
C MET A 20 -1.36 -14.14 -17.83
N ALA A 21 -2.05 -14.59 -16.78
CA ALA A 21 -3.20 -13.87 -16.28
C ALA A 21 -2.76 -12.41 -16.09
N PRO A 22 -3.52 -11.40 -16.55
CA PRO A 22 -3.20 -10.03 -16.21
C PRO A 22 -3.08 -9.97 -14.69
N ALA A 23 -1.98 -9.41 -14.18
CA ALA A 23 -1.88 -9.09 -12.77
C ALA A 23 -3.16 -8.34 -12.42
N VAL A 24 -4.03 -8.98 -11.65
CA VAL A 24 -5.23 -8.34 -11.13
C VAL A 24 -4.73 -7.07 -10.46
N ASN A 25 -5.27 -5.90 -10.85
CA ASN A 25 -4.87 -4.59 -10.36
C ASN A 25 -5.29 -4.43 -8.89
N ALA A 26 -4.83 -5.32 -8.02
CA ALA A 26 -4.98 -5.20 -6.60
C ALA A 26 -4.02 -4.12 -6.12
N HIS A 27 -4.59 -3.08 -5.51
CA HIS A 27 -3.96 -1.90 -4.92
C HIS A 27 -2.59 -1.44 -5.49
N GLN A 28 -2.57 -0.28 -6.16
CA GLN A 28 -1.36 0.28 -6.73
C GLN A 28 -0.34 0.73 -5.65
N GLY A 29 0.87 0.18 -5.69
CA GLY A 29 1.94 0.55 -4.75
C GLY A 29 2.52 1.95 -5.01
N VAL A 30 2.84 2.69 -3.94
CA VAL A 30 3.56 3.97 -3.98
C VAL A 30 4.59 3.99 -2.84
N ASN A 31 5.88 4.07 -3.18
CA ASN A 31 6.96 4.02 -2.18
C ASN A 31 7.46 5.44 -1.88
N LEU A 32 7.37 5.85 -0.61
CA LEU A 32 7.90 7.13 -0.16
C LEU A 32 9.36 6.99 0.27
N ASN A 33 10.18 7.98 -0.08
CA ASN A 33 11.59 8.05 0.25
C ASN A 33 11.93 9.32 1.07
N GLU A 34 13.21 9.51 1.41
CA GLU A 34 13.66 10.60 2.26
C GLU A 34 13.41 12.01 1.74
N ARG A 35 13.07 12.18 0.46
CA ARG A 35 12.70 13.48 -0.14
C ARG A 35 11.28 13.91 0.25
N ASP A 36 10.39 12.95 0.51
CA ASP A 36 8.96 13.12 0.77
C ASP A 36 8.67 13.58 2.21
N ARG A 37 9.53 14.43 2.79
CA ARG A 37 9.53 14.76 4.24
C ARG A 37 8.26 15.49 4.71
N THR A 38 7.46 16.00 3.78
CA THR A 38 6.20 16.69 4.04
C THR A 38 5.17 16.32 2.96
N PRO A 39 3.85 16.47 3.23
CA PRO A 39 2.83 16.25 2.21
C PRO A 39 3.04 17.06 0.93
N ALA A 40 3.60 18.26 1.03
CA ALA A 40 3.85 19.12 -0.14
C ALA A 40 5.08 18.71 -0.95
N ARG A 41 5.98 17.90 -0.38
CA ARG A 41 7.18 17.38 -1.06
C ARG A 41 7.03 15.93 -1.53
N GLY A 42 5.95 15.26 -1.13
CA GLY A 42 5.64 13.92 -1.59
C GLY A 42 4.50 13.89 -2.58
N PRO A 43 4.22 12.70 -3.11
CA PRO A 43 3.37 12.53 -4.26
C PRO A 43 1.92 12.90 -3.98
N LEU A 44 1.21 13.25 -5.05
CA LEU A 44 -0.23 13.40 -5.14
C LEU A 44 -0.81 12.16 -5.84
N LEU A 45 -1.65 11.43 -5.12
CA LEU A 45 -2.56 10.43 -5.67
C LEU A 45 -3.77 11.20 -6.26
N VAL A 46 -3.86 11.27 -7.58
CA VAL A 46 -4.80 12.19 -8.26
C VAL A 46 -6.27 11.79 -8.04
N ASP A 47 -6.54 10.50 -7.88
CA ASP A 47 -7.87 9.98 -7.53
C ASP A 47 -7.74 9.14 -6.25
N GLY A 48 -8.12 9.70 -5.11
CA GLY A 48 -8.07 9.05 -3.80
C GLY A 48 -9.12 7.96 -3.59
N THR A 49 -10.00 7.71 -4.56
CA THR A 49 -10.91 6.56 -4.55
C THR A 49 -10.23 5.31 -5.13
N VAL A 50 -9.15 5.46 -5.90
CA VAL A 50 -8.32 4.35 -6.38
C VAL A 50 -7.57 3.73 -5.22
N SER A 51 -7.52 2.40 -5.19
CA SER A 51 -6.83 1.65 -4.16
C SER A 51 -5.31 1.80 -4.32
N PHE A 52 -4.68 2.52 -3.40
CA PHE A 52 -3.23 2.69 -3.31
C PHE A 52 -2.68 2.11 -2.02
N ALA A 53 -1.52 1.46 -2.08
CA ALA A 53 -0.72 1.08 -0.92
C ALA A 53 0.50 1.99 -0.82
N VAL A 54 0.42 3.04 0.01
CA VAL A 54 1.52 3.97 0.22
C VAL A 54 2.45 3.45 1.31
N ARG A 55 3.70 3.14 0.96
CA ARG A 55 4.66 2.45 1.82
C ARG A 55 5.79 3.38 2.23
N ALA A 56 6.22 3.27 3.48
CA ALA A 56 7.45 3.89 3.93
C ALA A 56 8.08 3.15 5.11
N ASP A 57 9.40 3.07 5.09
CA ASP A 57 10.21 2.69 6.22
C ASP A 57 10.45 3.88 7.14
N LEU A 58 10.12 3.71 8.43
CA LEU A 58 10.11 4.80 9.40
C LEU A 58 10.80 4.43 10.70
N SER A 59 11.97 5.03 10.93
CA SER A 59 12.66 5.04 12.21
C SER A 59 12.36 6.33 12.99
N ARG A 60 12.77 6.41 14.25
CA ARG A 60 12.53 7.57 15.11
C ARG A 60 13.12 8.83 14.48
N GLY A 61 12.27 9.84 14.32
CA GLY A 61 12.65 11.13 13.74
C GLY A 61 12.32 11.22 12.25
N ASP A 62 12.12 10.08 11.58
CA ASP A 62 11.69 10.07 10.18
C ASP A 62 10.30 10.66 10.02
N ARG A 63 10.15 11.34 8.89
CA ARG A 63 8.88 11.91 8.45
C ARG A 63 8.73 11.64 6.97
N ARG A 64 7.51 11.25 6.60
CA ARG A 64 7.07 11.12 5.22
C ARG A 64 5.70 11.77 5.08
N GLY A 65 5.31 12.14 3.89
CA GLY A 65 3.97 12.61 3.63
C GLY A 65 3.64 12.59 2.16
N PHE A 66 2.35 12.57 1.89
CA PHE A 66 1.80 12.56 0.55
C PHE A 66 0.43 13.25 0.56
N ARG A 67 -0.17 13.38 -0.61
CA ARG A 67 -1.49 13.98 -0.82
C ARG A 67 -2.37 13.03 -1.61
N PHE A 68 -3.68 13.17 -1.44
CA PHE A 68 -4.65 12.55 -2.34
C PHE A 68 -5.87 13.45 -2.50
N GLN A 69 -6.53 13.36 -3.64
CA GLN A 69 -7.74 14.14 -3.94
C GLN A 69 -8.99 13.27 -3.78
N LEU A 70 -10.06 13.85 -3.26
CA LEU A 70 -11.40 13.27 -3.28
C LEU A 70 -12.36 14.33 -3.77
N ASP A 71 -13.37 13.93 -4.52
CA ASP A 71 -14.42 14.81 -5.03
C ASP A 71 -15.65 14.79 -4.12
N ASP A 72 -16.64 15.61 -4.43
CA ASP A 72 -17.91 15.59 -3.71
C ASP A 72 -18.64 14.27 -3.92
N GLY A 73 -19.27 13.76 -2.86
CA GLY A 73 -19.91 12.44 -2.86
C GLY A 73 -18.98 11.26 -2.58
N ASP A 74 -17.65 11.43 -2.62
CA ASP A 74 -16.71 10.35 -2.37
C ASP A 74 -16.70 9.85 -0.93
N THR A 75 -16.15 8.65 -0.75
CA THR A 75 -15.83 8.08 0.56
C THR A 75 -14.35 8.26 0.87
N LEU A 76 -14.05 8.90 2.00
CA LEU A 76 -12.72 8.86 2.59
C LEU A 76 -12.49 7.45 3.17
N ALA A 77 -11.62 6.68 2.53
CA ALA A 77 -11.18 5.36 2.99
C ALA A 77 -9.65 5.38 3.18
N VAL A 78 -9.21 5.31 4.44
CA VAL A 78 -7.78 5.29 4.78
C VAL A 78 -7.54 4.24 5.86
N GLN A 79 -6.51 3.42 5.69
CA GLN A 79 -6.17 2.35 6.64
C GLN A 79 -4.68 2.41 6.95
N LEU A 80 -4.33 2.21 8.22
CA LEU A 80 -2.95 2.14 8.68
C LEU A 80 -2.62 0.68 8.97
N LEU A 81 -1.56 0.18 8.34
CA LEU A 81 -1.04 -1.16 8.52
C LEU A 81 0.47 -1.15 8.79
N ILE A 82 0.95 -2.25 9.34
CA ILE A 82 2.37 -2.64 9.38
C ILE A 82 2.49 -4.09 8.94
N VAL A 83 3.66 -4.50 8.47
CA VAL A 83 3.96 -5.93 8.26
C VAL A 83 3.83 -6.67 9.59
N ASP A 84 3.19 -7.84 9.55
CA ASP A 84 3.07 -8.72 10.71
C ASP A 84 4.34 -9.56 10.91
N GLU A 85 5.44 -8.88 11.21
CA GLU A 85 6.74 -9.51 11.45
C GLU A 85 7.46 -8.85 12.63
N ALA A 86 8.22 -9.66 13.37
CA ALA A 86 9.05 -9.16 14.47
C ALA A 86 10.24 -8.34 13.92
N PRO A 87 10.66 -7.25 14.60
CA PRO A 87 10.18 -6.80 15.89
C PRO A 87 8.91 -5.92 15.83
N ALA A 88 8.53 -5.40 14.65
CA ALA A 88 7.48 -4.39 14.49
C ALA A 88 6.11 -4.85 15.04
N ASN A 89 5.73 -6.09 14.80
CA ASN A 89 4.45 -6.65 15.25
C ASN A 89 4.36 -6.86 16.77
N ARG A 90 5.46 -6.75 17.51
CA ARG A 90 5.50 -6.83 18.98
C ARG A 90 5.58 -5.46 19.65
N LEU A 91 5.71 -4.39 18.87
CA LEU A 91 5.78 -3.03 19.41
C LEU A 91 4.44 -2.60 20.02
N ARG A 92 4.52 -2.00 21.22
CA ARG A 92 3.40 -1.27 21.83
C ARG A 92 2.94 -0.14 20.91
N SER A 93 1.66 0.22 20.96
CA SER A 93 1.09 1.32 20.14
C SER A 93 1.82 2.65 20.31
N SER A 94 2.42 2.90 21.48
CA SER A 94 3.25 4.07 21.74
C SER A 94 4.68 3.99 21.18
N ALA A 95 5.07 2.93 20.50
CA ALA A 95 6.32 2.85 19.72
C ALA A 95 6.06 2.79 18.21
N LEU A 96 4.84 2.42 17.79
CA LEU A 96 4.46 2.37 16.39
C LEU A 96 4.38 3.77 15.72
N PRO A 97 4.53 3.81 14.39
CA PRO A 97 4.42 5.01 13.58
C PRO A 97 3.12 5.79 13.82
N ARG A 98 3.23 7.11 13.74
CA ARG A 98 2.12 8.05 13.89
C ARG A 98 1.67 8.52 12.51
N VAL A 99 0.38 8.34 12.20
CA VAL A 99 -0.23 8.88 10.99
C VAL A 99 -1.30 9.92 11.33
N THR A 100 -1.25 11.05 10.62
CA THR A 100 -2.27 12.10 10.68
C THR A 100 -2.77 12.41 9.28
N VAL A 101 -4.09 12.56 9.15
CA VAL A 101 -4.77 12.95 7.92
C VAL A 101 -5.37 14.34 8.15
N THR A 102 -4.99 15.31 7.35
CA THR A 102 -5.57 16.65 7.32
C THR A 102 -6.53 16.73 6.16
N ASP A 103 -7.79 17.10 6.43
CA ASP A 103 -8.79 17.28 5.38
C ASP A 103 -8.68 18.65 4.69
N PRO A 104 -9.41 18.87 3.58
CA PRO A 104 -9.36 20.14 2.84
C PRO A 104 -9.78 21.37 3.64
N SER A 105 -10.56 21.21 4.72
CA SER A 105 -10.92 22.31 5.64
C SER A 105 -9.82 22.64 6.66
N GLY A 106 -8.73 21.86 6.68
CA GLY A 106 -7.63 22.00 7.62
C GLY A 106 -7.80 21.20 8.91
N LYS A 107 -8.89 20.46 9.08
CA LYS A 107 -9.11 19.62 10.28
C LYS A 107 -8.16 18.44 10.25
N VAL A 108 -7.42 18.27 11.34
CA VAL A 108 -6.43 17.18 11.52
C VAL A 108 -7.07 16.03 12.28
N THR A 109 -7.01 14.83 11.71
CA THR A 109 -7.41 13.59 12.36
C THR A 109 -6.19 12.70 12.58
N ARG A 110 -5.93 12.30 13.82
CA ARG A 110 -4.95 11.27 14.14
C ARG A 110 -5.57 9.89 13.92
N MET A 111 -4.89 9.00 13.21
CA MET A 111 -5.24 7.58 13.18
C MET A 111 -4.78 6.94 14.49
N VAL A 112 -5.71 6.75 15.43
CA VAL A 112 -5.44 6.13 16.73
C VAL A 112 -5.34 4.63 16.53
N ILE A 113 -4.24 4.03 17.00
CA ILE A 113 -4.03 2.58 16.95
C ILE A 113 -4.90 1.94 18.02
N GLY A 114 -5.98 1.29 17.58
CA GLY A 114 -7.00 0.68 18.44
C GLY A 114 -7.30 -0.78 18.10
N GLU A 115 -6.68 -1.32 17.04
CA GLU A 115 -6.80 -2.71 16.62
C GLU A 115 -5.42 -3.31 16.31
N ARG A 116 -5.36 -4.65 16.22
CA ARG A 116 -4.29 -5.44 15.60
C ARG A 116 -4.95 -6.62 14.90
N THR A 117 -5.58 -6.34 13.77
CA THR A 117 -6.34 -7.35 13.02
C THR A 117 -5.49 -7.88 11.89
N GLU A 118 -5.28 -9.19 11.87
CA GLU A 118 -4.51 -9.89 10.84
C GLU A 118 -5.13 -9.71 9.45
N PHE A 119 -4.28 -9.58 8.46
CA PHE A 119 -4.64 -9.47 7.05
C PHE A 119 -3.58 -10.10 6.18
N TYR A 120 -3.96 -11.17 5.48
CA TYR A 120 -3.12 -11.75 4.44
C TYR A 120 -3.40 -11.06 3.11
N GLU A 121 -2.37 -10.45 2.54
CA GLU A 121 -2.40 -9.84 1.21
C GLU A 121 -1.93 -10.90 0.18
N PRO A 122 -2.83 -11.43 -0.66
CA PRO A 122 -2.56 -12.64 -1.43
C PRO A 122 -1.66 -12.43 -2.66
N TYR A 123 -1.52 -11.20 -3.18
CA TYR A 123 -0.76 -10.96 -4.40
C TYR A 123 0.74 -10.82 -4.12
N GLY A 124 1.11 -10.12 -3.04
CA GLY A 124 2.47 -10.04 -2.52
C GLY A 124 2.80 -11.10 -1.49
N GLY A 125 1.83 -11.92 -1.06
CA GLY A 125 2.02 -12.98 -0.09
C GLY A 125 2.46 -12.49 1.29
N THR A 126 2.10 -11.25 1.64
CA THR A 126 2.55 -10.59 2.87
C THR A 126 1.45 -10.55 3.92
N ASN A 127 1.79 -10.89 5.16
CA ASN A 127 0.89 -10.70 6.31
C ASN A 127 1.05 -9.29 6.87
N TYR A 128 -0.07 -8.63 7.14
CA TYR A 128 -0.13 -7.32 7.75
C TYR A 128 -0.99 -7.35 9.01
N LEU A 129 -0.77 -6.36 9.87
CA LEU A 129 -1.71 -5.98 10.92
C LEU A 129 -2.37 -4.67 10.54
N TYR A 130 -3.70 -4.67 10.44
CA TYR A 130 -4.46 -3.43 10.53
C TYR A 130 -4.35 -2.85 11.93
N LEU A 131 -4.10 -1.55 12.01
CA LEU A 131 -3.91 -0.83 13.27
C LEU A 131 -4.99 0.23 13.52
N SER A 132 -5.50 0.83 12.45
CA SER A 132 -6.51 1.90 12.48
C SER A 132 -7.15 2.09 11.12
N ARG A 133 -8.41 2.50 11.08
CA ARG A 133 -9.17 2.71 9.85
C ARG A 133 -10.05 3.95 9.94
N ILE A 134 -10.17 4.68 8.84
CA ILE A 134 -11.11 5.76 8.63
C ILE A 134 -11.98 5.38 7.44
N LYS A 135 -13.31 5.35 7.65
CA LYS A 135 -14.30 5.24 6.60
C LYS A 135 -15.45 6.20 6.88
N LYS A 136 -15.60 7.23 6.07
CA LYS A 136 -16.68 8.23 6.20
C LYS A 136 -16.86 9.01 4.90
N ARG A 137 -17.93 9.79 4.80
CA ARG A 137 -18.11 10.76 3.71
C ARG A 137 -16.91 11.71 3.66
N ALA A 138 -16.40 11.95 2.45
CA ALA A 138 -15.30 12.86 2.20
C ALA A 138 -15.76 14.34 2.28
N VAL A 139 -14.79 15.21 2.47
CA VAL A 139 -14.87 16.63 2.15
C VAL A 139 -14.11 16.77 0.84
N ALA A 140 -14.73 17.34 -0.18
CA ALA A 140 -14.10 17.51 -1.49
C ALA A 140 -12.81 18.34 -1.38
N GLY A 141 -11.77 17.91 -2.08
CA GLY A 141 -10.48 18.59 -2.17
C GLY A 141 -9.29 17.70 -1.83
N THR A 142 -8.15 18.34 -1.61
CA THR A 142 -6.87 17.65 -1.36
C THR A 142 -6.66 17.37 0.13
N TYR A 143 -6.59 16.09 0.47
CA TYR A 143 -6.15 15.61 1.77
C TYR A 143 -4.62 15.57 1.85
N LYS A 144 -4.09 15.77 3.05
CA LYS A 144 -2.65 15.69 3.34
C LYS A 144 -2.40 14.63 4.39
N VAL A 145 -1.52 13.68 4.11
CA VAL A 145 -1.14 12.62 5.05
C VAL A 145 0.28 12.84 5.52
N ARG A 146 0.50 12.79 6.82
CA ARG A 146 1.83 12.82 7.43
C ARG A 146 2.06 11.55 8.23
N MET A 147 3.19 10.92 7.98
CA MET A 147 3.67 9.72 8.67
C MET A 147 4.91 10.10 9.49
N THR A 148 5.07 9.57 10.69
CA THR A 148 6.22 9.86 11.57
C THR A 148 6.66 8.61 12.31
N GLY A 149 7.93 8.24 12.16
CA GLY A 149 8.53 7.10 12.85
C GLY A 149 8.84 7.40 14.32
N ARG A 150 8.81 6.36 15.16
CA ARG A 150 8.83 6.49 16.62
C ARG A 150 9.68 5.44 17.34
N ASP A 151 9.78 4.24 16.79
CA ASP A 151 10.72 3.23 17.26
C ASP A 151 12.14 3.53 16.76
N LEU A 152 13.16 3.05 17.48
CA LEU A 152 14.54 3.21 17.02
C LEU A 152 14.83 2.35 15.79
N ASN A 153 14.20 1.18 15.69
CA ASN A 153 14.29 0.33 14.51
C ASN A 153 13.31 0.83 13.45
N SER A 154 13.65 0.57 12.18
CA SER A 154 12.74 0.85 11.07
C SER A 154 11.47 0.00 11.18
N VAL A 155 10.33 0.63 10.93
CA VAL A 155 9.03 -0.04 10.83
C VAL A 155 8.49 0.18 9.42
N GLU A 156 8.33 -0.90 8.65
CA GLU A 156 7.63 -0.85 7.36
C GLU A 156 6.17 -0.52 7.61
N THR A 157 5.78 0.68 7.17
CA THR A 157 4.46 1.25 7.41
C THR A 157 3.71 1.37 6.10
N VAL A 158 2.46 0.92 6.09
CA VAL A 158 1.58 1.05 4.93
C VAL A 158 0.39 1.93 5.31
N VAL A 159 0.11 2.94 4.48
CA VAL A 159 -1.15 3.67 4.49
C VAL A 159 -1.89 3.31 3.20
N SER A 160 -2.95 2.52 3.35
CA SER A 160 -3.86 2.23 2.25
C SER A 160 -4.85 3.39 2.07
N VAL A 161 -5.10 3.78 0.82
CA VAL A 161 -6.05 4.82 0.41
C VAL A 161 -6.99 4.26 -0.64
N GLY A 162 -8.26 4.64 -0.61
CA GLY A 162 -9.23 4.29 -1.64
C GLY A 162 -9.71 2.84 -1.59
N TYR A 163 -10.44 2.42 -2.62
CA TYR A 163 -11.19 1.16 -2.66
C TYR A 163 -11.46 0.62 -4.06
N ARG A 164 -11.23 1.42 -5.12
CA ARG A 164 -11.39 0.97 -6.51
C ARG A 164 -10.10 0.33 -7.00
N GLU A 165 -10.17 -0.95 -7.36
CA GLU A 165 -9.04 -1.74 -7.88
C GLU A 165 -8.82 -1.48 -9.37
N VAL A 166 -8.39 -0.27 -9.69
CA VAL A 166 -8.04 0.19 -11.04
C VAL A 166 -6.69 0.89 -11.02
N ARG A 167 -6.07 1.08 -12.18
CA ARG A 167 -4.83 1.87 -12.27
C ARG A 167 -5.12 3.34 -11.98
N GLY A 168 -4.35 3.94 -11.09
CA GLY A 168 -4.42 5.35 -10.72
C GLY A 168 -3.21 6.16 -11.19
N GLU A 169 -3.38 7.48 -11.21
CA GLU A 169 -2.31 8.44 -11.53
C GLU A 169 -1.61 8.92 -10.24
N VAL A 170 -0.28 8.96 -10.29
CA VAL A 170 0.58 9.48 -9.22
C VAL A 170 1.44 10.59 -9.80
N ARG A 171 1.45 11.75 -9.15
CA ARG A 171 2.27 12.91 -9.51
C ARG A 171 3.23 13.23 -8.38
N GLU A 172 4.52 13.41 -8.67
CA GLU A 172 5.52 13.81 -7.67
C GLU A 172 5.41 15.30 -7.27
#